data_AF-U1HHT2-F1
#
_entry.id   AF-U1HHT2-F1
#
_cell.length_a   1.000
_cell.length_b   1.000
_cell.length_c   1.000
_cell.angle_alpha   90.00
_cell.angle_beta   90.00
_cell.angle_gamma   90.00
#
_symmetry.space_group_name_H-M   'P 1'
#
loop_
_entity.id
_entity.type
_entity.pdbx_description
1 polymer ?
#
loop_
_entity_poly.entity_id
_entity_poly.type
_entity_poly.pdbx_seq_one_letter_code
_entity_poly.pdbx_strand_id
1 'polypeptide(L)'
;MGGYCMENNTFMATVLRSLGYVLYTAGARVGNVLDDGYKGPQGYGGWNHMLNVVTVHDQKYLVDVGFGSSGAVKPIHLKDGEIVQSVPPARQRLVYAHCAIDEC
;
A
#
# COMPACT_ATOMS: atom_id res chain seq x y z
N MET A 1 -8.73 -10.14 -15.47
CA MET A 1 -9.85 -9.22 -15.18
C MET A 1 -10.27 -9.43 -13.74
N GLY A 2 -10.46 -8.33 -13.03
CA GLY A 2 -10.75 -8.23 -11.59
C GLY A 2 -11.10 -6.77 -11.29
N GLY A 3 -11.14 -6.38 -10.02
CA GLY A 3 -11.38 -4.98 -9.62
C GLY A 3 -10.09 -4.15 -9.47
N TYR A 4 -10.24 -2.82 -9.45
CA TYR A 4 -9.21 -1.87 -9.09
C TYR A 4 -8.97 -1.84 -7.57
N CYS A 5 -8.06 -0.96 -7.11
CA CYS A 5 -7.64 -0.89 -5.71
C CYS A 5 -8.82 -0.80 -4.72
N MET A 6 -9.80 0.04 -5.04
CA MET A 6 -11.00 0.23 -4.21
C MET A 6 -11.80 -1.05 -4.06
N GLU A 7 -12.01 -1.79 -5.14
CA GLU A 7 -12.81 -3.03 -5.15
C GLU A 7 -12.09 -4.14 -4.39
N ASN A 8 -10.81 -4.38 -4.72
CA ASN A 8 -10.04 -5.47 -4.12
C ASN A 8 -9.78 -5.22 -2.63
N ASN A 9 -9.40 -3.99 -2.26
CA ASN A 9 -9.11 -3.67 -0.86
C ASN A 9 -10.38 -3.52 -0.02
N THR A 10 -11.52 -3.11 -0.59
CA THR A 10 -12.81 -3.14 0.12
C THR A 10 -13.28 -4.57 0.37
N PHE A 11 -13.16 -5.45 -0.64
CA PHE A 11 -13.45 -6.87 -0.48
C PHE A 11 -12.60 -7.48 0.63
N MET A 12 -11.27 -7.28 0.58
CA MET A 12 -10.36 -7.80 1.60
C MET A 12 -10.65 -7.21 3.00
N ALA A 13 -10.95 -5.91 3.09
CA ALA A 13 -11.36 -5.29 4.36
C ALA A 13 -12.61 -5.96 4.94
N THR A 14 -13.58 -6.30 4.10
CA THR A 14 -14.81 -7.00 4.52
C THR A 14 -14.52 -8.40 5.05
N VAL A 15 -13.66 -9.15 4.36
CA VAL A 15 -13.22 -10.48 4.79
C VAL A 15 -12.50 -10.39 6.14
N LEU A 16 -11.51 -9.51 6.27
CA LEU A 16 -10.73 -9.35 7.50
C LEU A 16 -11.60 -8.91 8.69
N ARG A 17 -12.54 -7.97 8.47
CA ARG A 17 -13.51 -7.58 9.50
C ARG A 17 -14.40 -8.75 9.92
N SER A 18 -14.87 -9.54 8.96
CA SER A 18 -15.69 -10.74 9.24
C SER A 18 -14.93 -11.80 10.03
N LEU A 19 -13.60 -11.85 9.90
CA LEU A 19 -12.71 -12.71 10.69
C LEU A 19 -12.33 -12.12 12.06
N GLY A 20 -12.83 -10.94 12.41
CA GLY A 20 -12.59 -10.30 13.72
C GLY A 20 -11.33 -9.44 13.81
N TYR A 21 -10.66 -9.16 12.68
CA TYR A 21 -9.51 -8.25 12.68
C TYR A 21 -9.94 -6.79 12.86
N VAL A 22 -9.14 -6.04 13.62
CA VAL A 22 -9.25 -4.58 13.72
C VAL A 22 -8.40 -3.95 12.62
N LEU A 23 -9.03 -3.13 11.78
CA LEU A 23 -8.34 -2.44 10.68
C LEU A 23 -9.02 -1.12 10.33
N TYR A 24 -8.23 -0.22 9.74
CA TYR A 24 -8.74 0.97 9.05
C TYR A 24 -8.24 0.98 7.61
N THR A 25 -9.02 1.63 6.74
CA THR A 25 -8.64 1.85 5.34
C THR A 25 -7.98 3.22 5.23
N ALA A 26 -6.93 3.33 4.43
CA ALA A 26 -6.24 4.58 4.15
C ALA A 26 -6.19 4.86 2.64
N GLY A 27 -6.20 6.14 2.29
CA GLY A 27 -5.79 6.58 0.96
C GLY A 27 -4.26 6.56 0.82
N ALA A 28 -3.78 6.50 -0.41
CA ALA A 28 -2.38 6.65 -0.76
C ALA A 28 -2.25 7.36 -2.13
N ARG A 29 -1.05 7.88 -2.38
CA ARG A 29 -0.67 8.53 -3.62
C ARG A 29 0.42 7.69 -4.28
N VAL A 30 0.18 7.25 -5.51
CA VAL A 30 1.15 6.46 -6.26
C VAL A 30 2.26 7.38 -6.78
N GLY A 31 3.52 6.97 -6.64
CA GLY A 31 4.67 7.73 -7.15
C GLY A 31 4.62 7.85 -8.67
N ASN A 32 4.81 9.06 -9.20
CA ASN A 32 4.76 9.31 -10.64
C ASN A 32 5.86 8.57 -11.42
N VAL A 33 6.91 8.10 -10.73
CA VAL A 33 7.96 7.24 -11.29
C VAL A 33 7.43 5.90 -11.83
N LEU A 34 6.22 5.48 -11.42
CA LEU A 34 5.57 4.27 -11.92
C LEU A 34 4.73 4.51 -13.18
N ASP A 35 4.60 5.76 -13.63
CA ASP A 35 3.96 6.11 -14.90
C ASP A 35 5.04 6.25 -15.98
N ASP A 36 5.10 5.25 -16.88
CA ASP A 36 6.09 5.13 -17.96
C ASP A 36 6.11 6.36 -18.91
N GLY A 37 5.06 7.20 -18.88
CA GLY A 37 4.95 8.42 -19.69
C GLY A 37 5.24 9.73 -18.96
N TYR A 38 5.44 9.71 -17.63
CA TYR A 38 5.49 10.93 -16.84
C TYR A 38 6.83 11.66 -16.98
N LYS A 39 6.77 12.88 -17.54
CA LYS A 39 7.93 13.77 -17.76
C LYS A 39 8.03 14.93 -16.75
N GLY A 40 7.18 14.94 -15.73
CA GLY A 40 7.15 16.00 -14.71
C GLY A 40 8.18 15.79 -13.59
N PRO A 41 8.19 16.66 -12.58
CA PRO A 41 9.06 16.51 -11.41
C PRO A 41 8.74 15.22 -10.64
N GLN A 42 9.79 14.56 -10.14
CA GLN A 42 9.69 13.41 -9.22
C GLN A 42 8.75 13.76 -8.06
N GLY A 43 7.86 12.84 -7.69
CA GLY A 43 6.83 13.09 -6.68
C GLY A 43 5.70 12.07 -6.75
N TYR A 44 4.58 12.38 -6.11
CA TYR A 44 3.40 11.50 -6.08
C TYR A 44 2.23 12.13 -6.85
N GLY A 45 1.41 11.28 -7.48
CA GLY A 45 0.18 11.69 -8.15
C GLY A 45 -0.90 12.15 -7.17
N GLY A 46 -2.16 12.29 -7.59
CA GLY A 46 -3.26 12.57 -6.65
C GLY A 46 -3.54 11.41 -5.67
N TRP A 47 -4.54 11.56 -4.80
CA TRP A 47 -5.09 10.46 -3.99
C TRP A 47 -5.79 9.45 -4.90
N ASN A 48 -5.04 8.47 -5.39
CA ASN A 48 -5.46 7.55 -6.44
C ASN A 48 -5.35 6.07 -6.03
N HIS A 49 -4.99 5.79 -4.78
CA HIS A 49 -4.89 4.43 -4.26
C HIS A 49 -5.56 4.28 -2.91
N MET A 50 -6.12 3.09 -2.66
CA MET A 50 -6.75 2.70 -1.39
C MET A 50 -6.04 1.45 -0.89
N LEU A 51 -5.77 1.35 0.41
CA LEU A 51 -5.15 0.19 1.06
C LEU A 51 -5.69 0.01 2.49
N ASN A 52 -5.39 -1.13 3.12
CA ASN A 52 -5.80 -1.41 4.49
C ASN A 52 -4.61 -1.45 5.46
N VAL A 53 -4.81 -0.96 6.67
CA VAL A 53 -3.88 -1.11 7.79
C VAL A 53 -4.55 -1.94 8.87
N VAL A 54 -4.00 -3.13 9.10
CA VAL A 54 -4.54 -4.15 10.01
C VAL A 54 -3.70 -4.20 11.29
N THR A 55 -4.36 -4.27 12.44
CA THR A 55 -3.69 -4.41 13.74
C THR A 55 -3.67 -5.88 14.17
N VAL A 56 -2.49 -6.41 14.45
CA VAL A 56 -2.27 -7.79 14.95
C VAL A 56 -1.28 -7.70 16.10
N HIS A 57 -1.66 -8.16 17.30
CA HIS A 57 -0.81 -8.08 18.51
C HIS A 57 -0.20 -6.69 18.73
N ASP A 58 -1.02 -5.63 18.67
CA ASP A 58 -0.62 -4.22 18.81
C ASP A 58 0.37 -3.70 17.74
N GLN A 59 0.66 -4.49 16.71
CA GLN A 59 1.49 -4.11 15.57
C GLN A 59 0.62 -3.83 14.35
N LYS A 60 1.02 -2.84 13.55
CA LYS A 60 0.29 -2.44 12.34
C LYS A 60 0.93 -3.02 11.10
N TYR A 61 0.11 -3.58 10.23
CA TYR A 61 0.53 -4.16 8.96
C TYR A 61 -0.21 -3.50 7.81
N LEU A 62 0.54 -3.11 6.78
CA LEU A 62 0.00 -2.78 5.47
C LEU A 62 -0.50 -4.07 4.80
N VAL A 63 -1.78 -4.07 4.43
CA VAL A 63 -2.41 -5.11 3.62
C VAL A 63 -2.99 -4.45 2.39
N ASP A 64 -2.36 -4.72 1.25
CA ASP A 64 -2.75 -4.15 -0.04
C ASP A 64 -2.77 -5.25 -1.11
N VAL A 65 -3.97 -5.62 -1.52
CA VAL A 65 -4.24 -6.60 -2.58
C VAL A 65 -4.77 -5.92 -3.85
N GLY A 66 -4.70 -4.59 -3.90
CA GLY A 66 -5.32 -3.75 -4.92
C GLY A 66 -4.34 -3.02 -5.85
N PHE A 67 -3.03 -3.08 -5.57
CA PHE A 67 -2.01 -2.38 -6.36
C PHE A 67 -1.67 -3.05 -7.72
N GLY A 68 -2.06 -4.30 -7.91
CA GLY A 68 -1.75 -5.06 -9.12
C GLY A 68 -0.37 -5.74 -9.06
N SER A 69 0.31 -5.81 -10.22
CA SER A 69 1.54 -6.61 -10.40
C SER A 69 2.73 -6.18 -9.55
N SER A 70 2.78 -4.91 -9.15
CA SER A 70 3.83 -4.34 -8.30
C SER A 70 3.48 -4.36 -6.80
N GLY A 71 2.35 -4.96 -6.44
CA GLY A 71 1.85 -5.00 -5.06
C GLY A 71 2.67 -5.90 -4.14
N ALA A 72 2.45 -5.75 -2.83
CA ALA A 72 3.04 -6.63 -1.85
C ALA A 72 2.40 -8.03 -1.89
N VAL A 73 3.22 -9.08 -1.86
CA VAL A 73 2.74 -10.48 -1.85
C VAL A 73 2.42 -11.02 -0.45
N LYS A 74 2.69 -10.22 0.58
CA LYS A 74 2.42 -10.51 1.99
C LYS A 74 2.20 -9.21 2.77
N PRO A 75 1.52 -9.26 3.93
CA PRO A 75 1.41 -8.11 4.80
C PRO A 75 2.78 -7.52 5.15
N ILE A 76 2.92 -6.20 5.08
CA ILE A 76 4.17 -5.49 5.40
C ILE A 76 4.03 -4.86 6.78
N HIS A 77 4.91 -5.21 7.70
CA HIS A 77 4.95 -4.57 9.02
C HIS A 77 5.28 -3.08 8.84
N LEU A 78 4.48 -2.19 9.45
CA LEU A 78 4.71 -0.74 9.43
C LEU A 78 5.84 -0.35 10.40
N LYS A 79 7.04 -0.84 10.12
CA LYS A 79 8.27 -0.54 10.83
C LYS A 79 9.26 0.12 9.87
N ASP A 80 9.81 1.26 10.26
CA ASP A 80 10.80 1.96 9.45
C ASP A 80 12.00 1.05 9.12
N GLY A 81 12.45 1.12 7.86
CA GLY A 81 13.56 0.33 7.35
C GLY A 81 13.23 -1.15 7.08
N GLU A 82 11.99 -1.61 7.29
CA GLU A 82 11.59 -2.99 7.00
C GLU A 82 11.82 -3.31 5.52
N ILE A 83 12.58 -4.39 5.25
CA ILE A 83 12.80 -4.90 3.90
C ILE A 83 12.04 -6.22 3.76
N VAL A 84 11.08 -6.24 2.86
CA VAL A 84 10.23 -7.40 2.60
C VAL A 84 10.57 -7.96 1.23
N GLN A 85 10.88 -9.26 1.18
CA GLN A 85 11.04 -9.97 -0.08
C GLN A 85 9.67 -10.10 -0.78
N SER A 86 9.60 -9.66 -2.03
CA SER A 86 8.46 -9.86 -2.93
C SER A 86 8.73 -11.08 -3.84
N VAL A 87 8.14 -11.13 -5.03
CA VAL A 87 8.49 -12.12 -6.05
C VAL A 87 9.96 -11.90 -6.47
N PRO A 88 10.86 -12.88 -6.30
CA PRO A 88 12.27 -12.72 -6.67
C PRO A 88 12.42 -12.27 -8.14
N PRO A 89 13.33 -11.34 -8.44
CA PRO A 89 14.36 -10.75 -7.56
C PRO A 89 13.91 -9.51 -6.76
N ALA A 90 12.62 -9.15 -6.81
CA ALA A 90 12.14 -7.89 -6.26
C ALA A 90 12.11 -7.87 -4.72
N ARG A 91 12.41 -6.70 -4.16
CA ARG A 91 12.30 -6.38 -2.73
C ARG A 91 11.54 -5.07 -2.57
N GLN A 92 10.78 -4.98 -1.48
CA GLN A 92 10.08 -3.78 -1.07
C GLN A 92 10.70 -3.27 0.22
N ARG A 93 10.75 -1.94 0.39
CA ARG A 93 11.25 -1.31 1.61
C ARG A 93 10.22 -0.31 2.12
N LEU A 94 9.93 -0.39 3.41
CA LEU A 94 9.13 0.62 4.09
C LEU A 94 10.04 1.72 4.65
N VAL A 95 9.73 2.97 4.32
CA VAL A 95 10.47 4.14 4.81
C VAL A 95 9.48 5.09 5.45
N TYR A 96 9.72 5.43 6.72
CA TYR A 96 9.00 6.49 7.41
C TYR A 96 9.71 7.82 7.17
N ALA A 97 9.11 8.65 6.33
CA ALA A 97 9.62 9.99 6.06
C ALA A 97 8.58 11.02 6.50
N HIS A 98 9.06 12.15 7.04
CA HIS A 98 8.23 13.35 7.11
C HIS A 98 8.07 13.88 5.69
N CYS A 99 6.81 13.96 5.24
CA CYS A 99 6.48 14.57 3.99
C CYS A 99 5.64 15.81 4.26
N ALA A 100 6.11 16.98 3.84
CA ALA A 100 5.24 18.15 3.79
C ALA A 100 4.11 17.86 2.79
N ILE A 101 2.90 18.35 3.05
CA ILE A 101 1.70 18.07 2.25
C ILE A 101 1.88 18.49 0.77
N ASP A 102 2.84 19.38 0.50
CA ASP A 102 3.16 19.92 -0.83
C ASP A 102 4.40 19.26 -1.48
N GLU A 103 5.14 18.44 -0.74
CA GLU A 103 6.37 17.76 -1.19
C GLU A 103 6.19 16.24 -1.31
N CYS A 104 5.11 15.72 -0.73
CA CYS A 104 4.43 14.53 -1.22
C CYS A 104 3.36 15.00 -2.20
#